data_AF-X1HZC1-F1
#
_entry.id   AF-X1HZC1-F1
#
_cell.length_a   1.000
_cell.length_b   1.000
_cell.length_c   1.000
_cell.angle_alpha   90.00
_cell.angle_beta   90.00
_cell.angle_gamma   90.00
#
_symmetry.space_group_name_H-M   'P 1'
#
loop_
_entity.id
_entity.type
_entity.pdbx_description
1 polymer ?
#
loop_
_entity_poly.entity_id
_entity_poly.type
_entity_poly.pdbx_seq_one_letter_code
_entity_poly.pdbx_strand_id
1 'polypeptide(L)'
;KTRPKMVNTHWGGVIENNHFGTHEFFDLCHQLGCEPYISGNVGSGTVQEMSQWIEYITFDGDSPIVNLRRNNGQDTPWKIKYWGVGNENWGCGGNMTAEYYSDLFLQYSTYCRDFSGNKLYKIACGPAGEFPINWVLHWVDVLMKKVKTTLTNVIQGMSLHYYTRAGMSASATKISEKSWLLTMKKALYIDDLILKIDDVMNKYDPSKRIKLIVDEWGTWWRVEKGTNPGFLYQQNTMRDAIVASLHLDIFNNHCDRVYMANIAQTVNV
;
A
#
# COMPACT_ATOMS: atom_id res chain seq x y z
N LYS A 1 -7.97 -23.50 -18.89
CA LYS A 1 -6.53 -23.40 -18.56
C LYS A 1 -6.39 -23.51 -17.04
N THR A 2 -5.46 -24.31 -16.53
CA THR A 2 -5.27 -24.53 -15.08
C THR A 2 -4.27 -23.51 -14.54
N ARG A 3 -4.70 -22.60 -13.65
CA ARG A 3 -3.79 -21.66 -12.96
C ARG A 3 -3.02 -22.41 -11.86
N PRO A 4 -1.76 -22.05 -11.56
CA PRO A 4 -0.99 -22.71 -10.52
C PRO A 4 -1.62 -22.47 -9.15
N LYS A 5 -1.50 -23.46 -8.27
CA LYS A 5 -1.83 -23.29 -6.85
C LYS A 5 -0.56 -22.94 -6.08
N MET A 6 -0.66 -22.03 -5.14
CA MET A 6 0.47 -21.58 -4.31
C MET A 6 0.11 -21.67 -2.83
N VAL A 7 1.11 -21.58 -1.97
CA VAL A 7 0.89 -21.46 -0.52
C VAL A 7 0.95 -19.98 -0.15
N ASN A 8 -0.11 -19.47 0.47
CA ASN A 8 -0.08 -18.15 1.10
C ASN A 8 0.73 -18.24 2.41
N THR A 9 2.01 -17.92 2.31
CA THR A 9 3.00 -18.12 3.39
C THR A 9 2.80 -17.20 4.58
N HIS A 10 2.25 -16.00 4.36
CA HIS A 10 2.07 -14.99 5.40
C HIS A 10 0.74 -15.17 6.14
N TRP A 11 -0.30 -15.64 5.45
CA TRP A 11 -1.68 -15.64 5.95
C TRP A 11 -2.25 -17.05 6.08
N GLY A 12 -1.72 -17.80 7.05
CA GLY A 12 -2.28 -19.09 7.49
C GLY A 12 -1.81 -20.33 6.71
N GLY A 13 -0.85 -20.19 5.78
CA GLY A 13 -0.29 -21.34 5.05
C GLY A 13 -1.29 -22.04 4.14
N VAL A 14 -2.38 -21.36 3.78
CA VAL A 14 -3.47 -21.93 2.98
C VAL A 14 -3.15 -21.94 1.50
N ILE A 15 -3.85 -22.78 0.75
CA ILE A 15 -3.67 -22.91 -0.69
C ILE A 15 -4.39 -21.74 -1.40
N GLU A 16 -3.62 -20.87 -2.04
CA GLU A 16 -4.07 -19.88 -3.01
C GLU A 16 -4.28 -20.57 -4.36
N ASN A 17 -5.48 -20.47 -4.94
CA ASN A 17 -5.82 -21.14 -6.19
C ASN A 17 -5.63 -20.23 -7.43
N ASN A 18 -5.31 -18.95 -7.22
CA ASN A 18 -5.15 -17.91 -8.23
C ASN A 18 -6.39 -17.73 -9.13
N HIS A 19 -7.59 -18.10 -8.68
CA HIS A 19 -8.82 -17.90 -9.45
C HIS A 19 -9.21 -16.43 -9.56
N PHE A 20 -8.81 -15.60 -8.60
CA PHE A 20 -8.93 -14.15 -8.67
C PHE A 20 -7.55 -13.56 -8.98
N GLY A 21 -7.37 -13.09 -10.21
CA GLY A 21 -6.13 -12.48 -10.69
C GLY A 21 -6.38 -11.13 -11.35
N THR A 22 -5.48 -10.70 -12.23
CA THR A 22 -5.55 -9.37 -12.86
C THR A 22 -6.88 -9.12 -13.57
N HIS A 23 -7.37 -10.07 -14.37
CA HIS A 23 -8.63 -9.88 -15.12
C HIS A 23 -9.83 -9.69 -14.19
N GLU A 24 -9.95 -10.57 -13.19
CA GLU A 24 -11.04 -10.52 -12.22
C GLU A 24 -10.98 -9.25 -11.35
N PHE A 25 -9.78 -8.77 -11.02
CA PHE A 25 -9.59 -7.52 -10.28
C PHE A 25 -10.03 -6.29 -11.08
N PHE A 26 -9.62 -6.17 -12.34
CA PHE A 26 -10.03 -5.05 -13.19
C PHE A 26 -11.54 -5.07 -13.48
N ASP A 27 -12.13 -6.25 -13.65
CA ASP A 27 -13.58 -6.41 -13.77
C ASP A 27 -14.31 -5.95 -12.50
N LEU A 28 -13.82 -6.33 -11.31
CA LEU A 28 -14.36 -5.83 -10.04
C LEU A 28 -14.29 -4.30 -9.93
N CYS A 29 -13.13 -3.70 -10.24
CA CYS A 29 -12.97 -2.24 -10.23
C CYS A 29 -13.93 -1.56 -11.21
N HIS A 30 -14.14 -2.15 -12.40
CA HIS A 30 -15.10 -1.66 -13.37
C HIS A 30 -16.54 -1.70 -12.84
N GLN A 31 -16.95 -2.82 -12.25
CA GLN A 31 -18.29 -2.98 -11.67
C GLN A 31 -18.55 -2.01 -10.51
N LEU A 32 -17.53 -1.73 -9.69
CA LEU A 32 -17.62 -0.79 -8.57
C LEU A 32 -17.47 0.68 -8.98
N GLY A 33 -17.02 0.96 -10.20
CA GLY A 33 -16.69 2.31 -10.64
C GLY A 33 -15.54 2.95 -9.86
N CYS A 34 -14.58 2.14 -9.40
CA CYS A 34 -13.43 2.61 -8.62
C CYS A 34 -12.10 2.49 -9.39
N GLU A 35 -11.12 3.29 -8.98
CA GLU A 35 -9.77 3.27 -9.57
C GLU A 35 -8.97 2.08 -9.07
N PRO A 36 -8.29 1.31 -9.95
CA PRO A 36 -7.39 0.25 -9.54
C PRO A 36 -6.08 0.84 -8.97
N TYR A 37 -5.63 0.28 -7.84
CA TYR A 37 -4.29 0.45 -7.26
C TYR A 37 -3.64 -0.92 -7.12
N ILE A 38 -2.55 -1.16 -7.85
CA ILE A 38 -1.79 -2.42 -7.82
C ILE A 38 -0.46 -2.22 -7.11
N SER A 39 -0.11 -3.15 -6.21
CA SER A 39 1.21 -3.25 -5.59
C SER A 39 2.05 -4.31 -6.30
N GLY A 40 3.09 -3.85 -7.00
CA GLY A 40 4.02 -4.73 -7.72
C GLY A 40 5.03 -5.39 -6.78
N ASN A 41 5.44 -6.62 -7.12
CA ASN A 41 6.41 -7.38 -6.32
C ASN A 41 7.84 -6.86 -6.53
N VAL A 42 8.46 -6.37 -5.45
CA VAL A 42 9.90 -6.04 -5.38
C VAL A 42 10.68 -7.09 -4.60
N GLY A 43 10.10 -7.65 -3.54
CA GLY A 43 10.81 -8.49 -2.57
C GLY A 43 11.29 -9.82 -3.13
N SER A 44 10.51 -10.44 -4.02
CA SER A 44 10.85 -11.72 -4.67
C SER A 44 10.62 -11.72 -6.17
N GLY A 45 10.13 -10.61 -6.72
CA GLY A 45 9.90 -10.43 -8.15
C GLY A 45 11.17 -9.97 -8.88
N THR A 46 11.01 -9.72 -10.17
CA THR A 46 12.07 -9.12 -10.99
C THR A 46 11.61 -7.80 -11.61
N VAL A 47 12.58 -6.95 -11.98
CA VAL A 47 12.30 -5.71 -12.73
C VAL A 47 11.55 -6.00 -14.03
N GLN A 48 11.92 -7.09 -14.72
CA GLN A 48 11.27 -7.52 -15.95
C GLN A 48 9.81 -7.90 -15.72
N GLU A 49 9.51 -8.68 -14.67
CA GLU A 49 8.16 -9.10 -14.32
C GLU A 49 7.24 -7.90 -14.10
N MET A 50 7.67 -6.93 -13.28
CA MET A 50 6.86 -5.74 -13.02
C MET A 50 6.65 -4.89 -14.29
N SER A 51 7.71 -4.71 -15.09
CA SER A 51 7.63 -3.99 -16.36
C SER A 51 6.65 -4.66 -17.33
N GLN A 52 6.70 -5.99 -17.44
CA GLN A 52 5.81 -6.75 -18.31
C GLN A 52 4.37 -6.74 -17.80
N TRP A 53 4.14 -6.67 -16.48
CA TRP A 53 2.78 -6.57 -15.95
C TRP A 53 2.12 -5.23 -16.32
N ILE A 54 2.88 -4.13 -16.27
CA ILE A 54 2.41 -2.82 -16.73
C ILE A 54 2.10 -2.84 -18.23
N GLU A 55 2.99 -3.41 -19.04
CA GLU A 55 2.79 -3.58 -20.48
C GLU A 55 1.55 -4.41 -20.79
N TYR A 56 1.37 -5.54 -20.09
CA TYR A 56 0.20 -6.41 -20.18
C TYR A 56 -1.08 -5.62 -19.98
N ILE A 57 -1.12 -4.77 -18.96
CA ILE A 57 -2.31 -4.02 -18.58
C ILE A 57 -2.59 -2.88 -19.56
N THR A 58 -1.57 -2.11 -19.94
CA THR A 58 -1.76 -0.74 -20.47
C THR A 58 -1.42 -0.54 -21.94
N PHE A 59 -0.66 -1.45 -22.56
CA PHE A 59 -0.19 -1.26 -23.94
C PHE A 59 -1.24 -1.71 -24.97
N ASP A 60 -1.51 -0.86 -25.96
CA ASP A 60 -2.45 -1.10 -27.08
C ASP A 60 -1.78 -1.67 -28.34
N GLY A 61 -0.45 -1.68 -28.40
CA GLY A 61 0.31 -2.14 -29.55
C GLY A 61 0.34 -3.66 -29.71
N ASP A 62 1.41 -4.14 -30.34
CA ASP A 62 1.65 -5.57 -30.55
C ASP A 62 2.92 -6.01 -29.83
N SER A 63 2.77 -7.01 -28.96
CA SER A 63 3.88 -7.64 -28.25
C SER A 63 3.44 -9.02 -27.74
N PRO A 64 4.39 -9.91 -27.40
CA PRO A 64 4.06 -11.22 -26.83
C PRO A 64 3.15 -11.13 -25.59
N ILE A 65 3.38 -10.12 -24.74
CA ILE A 65 2.64 -9.91 -23.49
C ILE A 65 1.25 -9.33 -23.76
N VAL A 66 1.12 -8.39 -24.71
CA VAL A 66 -0.21 -7.89 -25.12
C VAL A 66 -1.04 -8.98 -25.77
N ASN A 67 -0.44 -9.81 -26.63
CA ASN A 67 -1.14 -10.94 -27.25
C ASN A 67 -1.58 -11.99 -26.21
N LEU A 68 -0.82 -12.15 -25.11
CA LEU A 68 -1.27 -12.94 -23.97
C LEU A 68 -2.51 -12.35 -23.28
N ARG A 69 -2.63 -11.01 -23.19
CA ARG A 69 -3.84 -10.32 -22.69
C ARG A 69 -5.05 -10.63 -23.56
N ARG A 70 -4.91 -10.43 -24.89
CA ARG A 70 -5.96 -10.72 -25.88
C ARG A 70 -6.40 -12.18 -25.83
N ASN A 71 -5.45 -13.12 -25.81
CA ASN A 71 -5.71 -14.56 -25.69
C ASN A 71 -6.37 -14.99 -24.38
N ASN A 72 -6.35 -14.14 -23.35
CA ASN A 72 -7.03 -14.36 -22.09
C ASN A 72 -8.41 -13.68 -22.03
N GLY A 73 -8.88 -13.08 -23.11
CA GLY A 73 -10.23 -12.54 -23.24
C GLY A 73 -10.34 -11.01 -23.12
N GLN A 74 -9.22 -10.30 -22.94
CA GLN A 74 -9.22 -8.84 -22.89
C GLN A 74 -8.46 -8.26 -24.10
N ASP A 75 -9.22 -7.74 -25.07
CA ASP A 75 -8.62 -7.19 -26.30
C ASP A 75 -7.95 -5.83 -26.06
N THR A 76 -8.72 -4.87 -25.53
CA THR A 76 -8.27 -3.49 -25.27
C THR A 76 -7.50 -3.36 -23.96
N PRO A 77 -6.49 -2.46 -23.86
CA PRO A 77 -5.81 -2.22 -22.60
C PRO A 77 -6.76 -1.67 -21.54
N TRP A 78 -6.46 -1.93 -20.28
CA TRP A 78 -7.06 -1.20 -19.17
C TRP A 78 -6.26 0.09 -18.90
N LYS A 79 -6.91 1.02 -18.20
CA LYS A 79 -6.22 2.16 -17.59
C LYS A 79 -5.90 1.84 -16.15
N ILE A 80 -4.69 2.17 -15.74
CA ILE A 80 -4.30 2.14 -14.33
C ILE A 80 -3.46 3.36 -14.01
N LYS A 81 -3.85 4.06 -12.96
CA LYS A 81 -3.13 5.23 -12.47
C LYS A 81 -2.18 4.83 -11.35
N TYR A 82 -2.66 4.20 -10.28
CA TYR A 82 -1.89 4.00 -9.06
C TYR A 82 -1.07 2.71 -9.10
N TRP A 83 0.26 2.84 -8.94
CA TRP A 83 1.18 1.71 -8.98
C TRP A 83 2.18 1.77 -7.83
N GLY A 84 2.06 0.80 -6.92
CA GLY A 84 2.94 0.61 -5.76
C GLY A 84 4.17 -0.18 -6.17
N VAL A 85 5.36 0.35 -5.86
CA VAL A 85 6.63 -0.29 -6.19
C VAL A 85 7.15 -0.97 -4.92
N GLY A 86 6.60 -2.15 -4.64
CA GLY A 86 6.82 -2.90 -3.41
C GLY A 86 5.78 -2.60 -2.33
N ASN A 87 5.78 -3.44 -1.29
CA ASN A 87 4.93 -3.34 -0.11
C ASN A 87 5.71 -3.78 1.12
N GLU A 88 5.65 -3.03 2.22
CA GLU A 88 6.31 -3.30 3.50
C GLU A 88 7.72 -3.90 3.34
N ASN A 89 8.55 -3.27 2.50
CA ASN A 89 9.87 -3.80 2.16
C ASN A 89 10.81 -3.88 3.39
N TRP A 90 10.56 -3.07 4.42
CA TRP A 90 11.22 -3.14 5.73
C TRP A 90 10.88 -4.40 6.53
N GLY A 91 9.79 -5.11 6.19
CA GLY A 91 9.29 -6.29 6.88
C GLY A 91 9.10 -7.46 5.93
N CYS A 92 7.85 -7.90 5.74
CA CYS A 92 7.53 -9.08 4.92
C CYS A 92 7.98 -8.95 3.45
N GLY A 93 8.13 -7.73 2.95
CA GLY A 93 8.60 -7.44 1.60
C GLY A 93 10.11 -7.60 1.38
N GLY A 94 10.86 -8.15 2.34
CA GLY A 94 12.27 -8.52 2.17
C GLY A 94 13.23 -8.08 3.27
N ASN A 95 12.74 -7.57 4.40
CA ASN A 95 13.54 -7.08 5.54
C ASN A 95 14.66 -6.10 5.13
N MET A 96 14.34 -5.20 4.21
CA MET A 96 15.29 -4.27 3.59
C MET A 96 15.57 -3.08 4.51
N THR A 97 16.80 -2.54 4.44
CA THR A 97 17.06 -1.20 4.97
C THR A 97 16.45 -0.14 4.04
N ALA A 98 16.28 1.09 4.55
CA ALA A 98 15.78 2.20 3.76
C ALA A 98 16.67 2.49 2.54
N GLU A 99 18.00 2.39 2.70
CA GLU A 99 18.97 2.64 1.63
C GLU A 99 18.84 1.62 0.51
N TYR A 100 18.76 0.33 0.87
CA TYR A 100 18.67 -0.76 -0.08
C TYR A 100 17.33 -0.74 -0.83
N TYR A 101 16.22 -0.57 -0.11
CA TYR A 101 14.91 -0.40 -0.74
C TYR A 101 14.92 0.79 -1.69
N SER A 102 15.49 1.93 -1.29
CA SER A 102 15.50 3.13 -2.14
C SER A 102 16.29 2.90 -3.43
N ASP A 103 17.38 2.12 -3.42
CA ASP A 103 18.09 1.74 -4.65
C ASP A 103 17.22 0.86 -5.56
N LEU A 104 16.55 -0.15 -4.99
CA LEU A 104 15.64 -1.01 -5.74
C LEU A 104 14.44 -0.22 -6.29
N PHE A 105 13.85 0.66 -5.49
CA PHE A 105 12.74 1.51 -5.92
C PHE A 105 13.11 2.29 -7.18
N LEU A 106 14.29 2.91 -7.23
CA LEU A 106 14.77 3.64 -8.40
C LEU A 106 14.97 2.73 -9.61
N GLN A 107 15.56 1.55 -9.39
CA GLN A 107 15.75 0.56 -10.45
C GLN A 107 14.42 0.09 -11.04
N TYR A 108 13.49 -0.39 -10.21
CA TYR A 108 12.18 -0.87 -10.65
C TYR A 108 11.34 0.24 -11.28
N SER A 109 11.31 1.43 -10.68
CA SER A 109 10.54 2.58 -11.19
C SER A 109 11.00 3.06 -12.56
N THR A 110 12.26 2.84 -12.93
CA THR A 110 12.80 3.18 -14.26
C THR A 110 12.12 2.41 -15.39
N TYR A 111 11.69 1.17 -15.13
CA TYR A 111 11.05 0.31 -16.11
C TYR A 111 9.52 0.30 -16.01
N CYS A 112 8.95 1.00 -15.02
CA CYS A 112 7.52 1.30 -14.98
C CYS A 112 7.20 2.41 -16.00
N ARG A 113 6.92 2.05 -17.24
CA ARG A 113 6.73 2.99 -18.36
C ARG A 113 5.25 3.34 -18.58
N ASP A 114 5.04 4.56 -19.08
CA ASP A 114 3.76 4.99 -19.61
C ASP A 114 3.58 4.41 -21.01
N PHE A 115 2.49 3.70 -21.25
CA PHE A 115 2.12 3.15 -22.56
C PHE A 115 0.79 3.70 -23.04
N SER A 116 0.65 3.94 -24.34
CA SER A 116 -0.65 4.18 -24.99
C SER A 116 -1.49 5.30 -24.33
N GLY A 117 -0.81 6.36 -23.88
CA GLY A 117 -1.42 7.49 -23.18
C GLY A 117 -1.76 7.26 -21.71
N ASN A 118 -1.56 6.05 -21.16
CA ASN A 118 -1.69 5.77 -19.74
C ASN A 118 -0.55 6.46 -18.95
N LYS A 119 -0.90 7.08 -17.82
CA LYS A 119 0.04 7.81 -16.96
C LYS A 119 0.08 7.20 -15.58
N LEU A 120 1.22 6.63 -15.23
CA LEU A 120 1.41 6.02 -13.92
C LEU A 120 1.65 7.08 -12.85
N TYR A 121 1.03 6.87 -11.70
CA TYR A 121 1.27 7.52 -10.42
C TYR A 121 1.99 6.50 -9.53
N LYS A 122 3.32 6.60 -9.51
CA LYS A 122 4.21 5.66 -8.83
C LYS A 122 4.31 6.00 -7.36
N ILE A 123 4.06 4.99 -6.52
CA ILE A 123 4.03 5.08 -5.07
C ILE A 123 5.19 4.22 -4.53
N ALA A 124 6.11 4.86 -3.81
CA ALA A 124 7.16 4.15 -3.09
C ALA A 124 6.64 3.63 -1.74
N CYS A 125 7.13 2.47 -1.30
CA CYS A 125 6.95 1.96 0.05
C CYS A 125 7.60 2.94 1.04
N GLY A 126 6.78 3.61 1.84
CA GLY A 126 7.23 4.40 2.98
C GLY A 126 7.27 3.60 4.28
N PRO A 127 7.32 4.29 5.42
CA PRO A 127 7.59 3.66 6.72
C PRO A 127 6.34 3.02 7.35
N ALA A 128 6.58 2.08 8.26
CA ALA A 128 5.62 1.74 9.31
C ALA A 128 5.65 2.79 10.43
N GLY A 129 4.57 3.55 10.57
CA GLY A 129 4.39 4.58 11.59
C GLY A 129 4.31 4.07 13.02
N GLU A 130 4.14 2.76 13.23
CA GLU A 130 4.16 2.13 14.57
C GLU A 130 5.59 1.95 15.12
N PHE A 131 6.62 2.10 14.28
CA PHE A 131 8.03 1.92 14.67
C PHE A 131 8.57 3.16 15.42
N PRO A 132 9.72 3.06 16.12
CA PRO A 132 10.34 4.21 16.77
C PRO A 132 10.49 5.40 15.81
N ILE A 133 10.10 6.60 16.26
CA ILE A 133 10.01 7.78 15.39
C ILE A 133 11.32 8.10 14.66
N ASN A 134 12.48 7.87 15.28
CA ASN A 134 13.78 8.06 14.62
C ASN A 134 13.98 7.10 13.44
N TRP A 135 13.50 5.86 13.54
CA TRP A 135 13.53 4.90 12.45
C TRP A 135 12.57 5.31 11.32
N VAL A 136 11.35 5.73 11.67
CA VAL A 136 10.34 6.23 10.70
C VAL A 136 10.90 7.39 9.89
N LEU A 137 11.44 8.41 10.57
CA LEU A 137 11.97 9.59 9.92
C LEU A 137 13.24 9.30 9.12
N HIS A 138 14.05 8.33 9.54
CA HIS A 138 15.20 7.87 8.78
C HIS A 138 14.79 7.23 7.44
N TRP A 139 13.74 6.40 7.44
CA TRP A 139 13.20 5.82 6.19
C TRP A 139 12.77 6.91 5.20
N VAL A 140 12.02 7.91 5.69
CA VAL A 140 11.56 9.05 4.89
C VAL A 140 12.74 9.87 4.37
N ASP A 141 13.71 10.21 5.23
CA ASP A 141 14.87 11.02 4.86
C ASP A 141 15.70 10.35 3.75
N VAL A 142 16.00 9.06 3.91
CA VAL A 142 16.78 8.30 2.92
C VAL A 142 16.06 8.24 1.58
N LEU A 143 14.79 7.85 1.57
CA LEU A 143 14.01 7.75 0.34
C LEU A 143 13.89 9.11 -0.36
N MET A 144 13.51 10.16 0.37
CA MET A 144 13.35 11.50 -0.17
C MET A 144 14.68 12.06 -0.71
N LYS A 145 15.79 11.82 0.00
CA LYS A 145 17.13 12.21 -0.45
C LYS A 145 17.51 11.49 -1.74
N LYS A 146 17.30 10.18 -1.86
CA LYS A 146 17.63 9.40 -3.07
C LYS A 146 16.82 9.90 -4.27
N VAL A 147 15.50 10.00 -4.15
CA VAL A 147 14.65 10.42 -5.28
C VAL A 147 14.95 11.86 -5.72
N LYS A 148 15.31 12.76 -4.78
CA LYS A 148 15.68 14.14 -5.09
C LYS A 148 16.93 14.25 -5.97
N THR A 149 17.84 13.28 -5.90
CA THR A 149 19.08 13.26 -6.71
C THR A 149 18.89 12.72 -8.12
N THR A 150 17.72 12.21 -8.45
CA THR A 150 17.44 11.67 -9.79
C THR A 150 17.10 12.76 -10.80
N LEU A 151 17.46 12.55 -12.07
CA LEU A 151 17.19 13.49 -13.18
C LEU A 151 15.73 13.44 -13.67
N THR A 152 14.92 12.51 -13.16
CA THR A 152 13.55 12.26 -13.63
C THR A 152 12.58 12.25 -12.45
N ASN A 153 11.33 12.68 -12.67
CA ASN A 153 10.27 12.58 -11.68
C ASN A 153 9.77 11.12 -11.56
N VAL A 154 10.60 10.27 -10.95
CA VAL A 154 10.35 8.81 -10.80
C VAL A 154 9.27 8.45 -9.79
N ILE A 155 8.82 9.41 -8.98
CA ILE A 155 7.90 9.20 -7.86
C ILE A 155 6.84 10.30 -7.83
N GLN A 156 5.61 9.90 -7.53
CA GLN A 156 4.48 10.80 -7.30
C GLN A 156 3.94 10.68 -5.87
N GLY A 157 4.07 9.52 -5.22
CA GLY A 157 3.68 9.34 -3.83
C GLY A 157 4.62 8.46 -3.02
N MET A 158 4.56 8.60 -1.71
CA MET A 158 5.20 7.71 -0.74
C MET A 158 4.11 7.19 0.20
N SER A 159 4.11 5.88 0.46
CA SER A 159 3.14 5.28 1.36
C SER A 159 3.40 5.58 2.84
N LEU A 160 2.42 5.34 3.70
CA LEU A 160 2.54 5.36 5.15
C LEU A 160 1.58 4.33 5.73
N HIS A 161 2.11 3.42 6.53
CA HIS A 161 1.30 2.41 7.22
C HIS A 161 1.18 2.78 8.70
N TYR A 162 -0.04 2.89 9.24
CA TYR A 162 -0.26 3.15 10.66
C TYR A 162 -1.53 2.48 11.19
N TYR A 163 -1.34 1.44 11.99
CA TYR A 163 -2.44 0.75 12.67
C TYR A 163 -2.66 1.29 14.09
N THR A 164 -3.93 1.47 14.45
CA THR A 164 -4.35 1.82 15.80
C THR A 164 -4.57 0.54 16.62
N ARG A 165 -3.68 0.28 17.59
CA ARG A 165 -3.77 -0.91 18.47
C ARG A 165 -3.60 -0.59 19.95
N ALA A 166 -4.52 -1.03 20.81
CA ALA A 166 -4.40 -0.94 22.27
C ALA A 166 -3.58 -2.10 22.87
N GLY A 167 -2.55 -2.56 22.15
CA GLY A 167 -1.73 -3.73 22.48
C GLY A 167 -2.08 -4.97 21.66
N MET A 168 -1.13 -5.91 21.54
CA MET A 168 -1.23 -7.08 20.65
C MET A 168 -2.36 -8.07 21.00
N SER A 169 -2.87 -8.03 22.23
CA SER A 169 -3.92 -8.94 22.71
C SER A 169 -5.27 -8.24 22.94
N ALA A 170 -5.41 -6.98 22.52
CA ALA A 170 -6.64 -6.22 22.70
C ALA A 170 -7.80 -6.87 21.91
N SER A 171 -8.95 -7.02 22.57
CA SER A 171 -10.16 -7.57 21.95
C SER A 171 -10.91 -6.51 21.15
N ALA A 172 -11.51 -6.92 20.05
CA ALA A 172 -12.45 -6.09 19.29
C ALA A 172 -13.70 -5.72 20.12
N THR A 173 -14.25 -6.68 20.90
CA THR A 173 -15.55 -6.52 21.59
C THR A 173 -15.46 -6.30 23.10
N LYS A 174 -14.40 -6.80 23.76
CA LYS A 174 -14.21 -6.63 25.20
C LYS A 174 -13.35 -5.40 25.49
N ILE A 175 -14.02 -4.26 25.63
CA ILE A 175 -13.38 -2.95 25.74
C ILE A 175 -13.44 -2.44 27.19
N SER A 176 -12.28 -2.25 27.81
CA SER A 176 -12.17 -1.52 29.08
C SER A 176 -11.96 -0.03 28.83
N GLU A 177 -12.27 0.81 29.81
CA GLU A 177 -12.01 2.25 29.74
C GLU A 177 -10.54 2.56 29.42
N LYS A 178 -9.60 1.84 30.05
CA LYS A 178 -8.17 1.95 29.76
C LYS A 178 -7.85 1.62 28.29
N SER A 179 -8.42 0.54 27.76
CA SER A 179 -8.23 0.16 26.36
C SER A 179 -8.84 1.20 25.42
N TRP A 180 -10.01 1.74 25.75
CA TRP A 180 -10.67 2.79 24.98
C TRP A 180 -9.80 4.04 24.89
N LEU A 181 -9.37 4.58 26.04
CA LEU A 181 -8.52 5.78 26.09
C LEU A 181 -7.19 5.59 25.37
N LEU A 182 -6.58 4.41 25.48
CA LEU A 182 -5.35 4.08 24.75
C LEU A 182 -5.59 4.02 23.23
N THR A 183 -6.71 3.43 22.79
CA THR A 183 -7.11 3.43 21.37
C THR A 183 -7.25 4.86 20.85
N MET A 184 -7.98 5.72 21.55
CA MET A 184 -8.17 7.13 21.13
C MET A 184 -6.85 7.89 21.10
N LYS A 185 -5.98 7.72 22.11
CA LYS A 185 -4.65 8.33 22.13
C LYS A 185 -3.81 7.93 20.92
N LYS A 186 -3.88 6.67 20.50
CA LYS A 186 -3.16 6.17 19.32
C LYS A 186 -3.79 6.65 18.02
N ALA A 187 -5.12 6.61 17.91
CA ALA A 187 -5.80 7.15 16.74
C ALA A 187 -5.44 8.62 16.48
N LEU A 188 -5.36 9.43 17.54
CA LEU A 188 -4.95 10.84 17.46
C LEU A 188 -3.45 11.04 17.15
N TYR A 189 -2.60 10.05 17.45
CA TYR A 189 -1.15 10.18 17.24
C TYR A 189 -0.77 10.30 15.75
N ILE A 190 -1.61 9.81 14.83
CA ILE A 190 -1.33 9.91 13.40
C ILE A 190 -1.19 11.36 12.92
N ASP A 191 -1.82 12.32 13.60
CA ASP A 191 -1.69 13.76 13.33
C ASP A 191 -0.23 14.24 13.51
N ASP A 192 0.34 13.97 14.69
CA ASP A 192 1.73 14.29 15.04
C ASP A 192 2.73 13.52 14.15
N LEU A 193 2.39 12.28 13.79
CA LEU A 193 3.19 11.48 12.88
C LEU A 193 3.25 12.08 11.47
N ILE A 194 2.10 12.49 10.91
CA ILE A 194 2.02 13.13 9.58
C ILE A 194 2.82 14.43 9.57
N LEU A 195 2.68 15.28 10.59
CA LEU A 195 3.43 16.53 10.71
C LEU A 195 4.95 16.29 10.67
N LYS A 196 5.45 15.33 11.45
CA LYS A 196 6.88 15.00 11.48
C LYS A 196 7.40 14.43 10.17
N ILE A 197 6.59 13.62 9.49
CA ILE A 197 6.91 13.09 8.16
C ILE A 197 6.93 14.24 7.14
N ASP A 198 5.93 15.13 7.15
CA ASP A 198 5.85 16.29 6.25
C ASP A 198 7.06 17.20 6.43
N ASP A 199 7.50 17.46 7.67
CA ASP A 199 8.71 18.24 7.97
C ASP A 199 9.96 17.67 7.30
N VAL A 200 10.14 16.34 7.32
CA VAL A 200 11.26 15.68 6.64
C VAL A 200 11.08 15.75 5.11
N MET A 201 9.88 15.49 4.60
CA MET A 201 9.60 15.58 3.16
C MET A 201 9.85 17.01 2.63
N ASN A 202 9.48 18.05 3.39
CA ASN A 202 9.62 19.45 3.02
C ASN A 202 11.08 19.89 2.84
N LYS A 203 12.05 19.20 3.47
CA LYS A 203 13.49 19.44 3.21
C LYS A 203 13.89 19.16 1.76
N TYR A 204 13.17 18.27 1.07
CA TYR A 204 13.47 17.82 -0.29
C TYR A 204 12.41 18.24 -1.32
N ASP A 205 11.16 18.38 -0.88
CA ASP A 205 9.97 18.68 -1.68
C ASP A 205 9.04 19.73 -1.00
N PRO A 206 9.51 20.99 -0.87
CA PRO A 206 8.74 22.04 -0.20
C PRO A 206 7.49 22.48 -0.98
N SER A 207 7.44 22.23 -2.30
CA SER A 207 6.25 22.53 -3.13
C SER A 207 5.17 21.45 -3.05
N LYS A 208 5.35 20.48 -2.16
CA LYS A 208 4.45 19.35 -1.90
C LYS A 208 4.04 18.54 -3.14
N ARG A 209 4.97 18.29 -4.06
CA ARG A 209 4.74 17.53 -5.30
C ARG A 209 4.58 16.03 -5.03
N ILE A 210 5.39 15.46 -4.13
CA ILE A 210 5.34 14.05 -3.75
C ILE A 210 4.30 13.90 -2.65
N LYS A 211 3.19 13.24 -2.91
CA LYS A 211 2.12 13.10 -1.93
C LYS A 211 2.38 12.00 -0.91
N LEU A 212 1.78 12.14 0.26
CA LEU A 212 1.70 11.07 1.24
C LEU A 212 0.44 10.25 0.96
N ILE A 213 0.60 8.92 0.92
CA ILE A 213 -0.46 7.95 0.64
C ILE A 213 -0.60 7.08 1.89
N VAL A 214 -1.65 7.26 2.69
CA VAL A 214 -1.85 6.43 3.91
C VAL A 214 -2.58 5.16 3.51
N ASP A 215 -1.92 4.27 2.78
CA ASP A 215 -2.52 3.09 2.13
C ASP A 215 -2.65 1.86 3.04
N GLU A 216 -2.21 1.94 4.29
CA GLU A 216 -2.64 1.02 5.33
C GLU A 216 -2.91 1.77 6.64
N TRP A 217 -4.18 1.82 7.05
CA TRP A 217 -4.57 2.34 8.35
C TRP A 217 -5.82 1.65 8.87
N GLY A 218 -6.09 1.82 10.17
CA GLY A 218 -7.30 1.30 10.80
C GLY A 218 -6.97 0.59 12.11
N THR A 219 -7.99 -0.02 12.69
CA THR A 219 -7.85 -0.74 13.95
C THR A 219 -7.44 -2.19 13.72
N TRP A 220 -6.46 -2.67 14.47
CA TRP A 220 -6.05 -4.08 14.41
C TRP A 220 -6.04 -4.71 15.80
N TRP A 221 -6.96 -5.66 15.98
CA TRP A 221 -7.25 -6.37 17.22
C TRP A 221 -6.77 -7.81 17.17
N ARG A 222 -6.86 -8.49 18.31
CA ARG A 222 -6.79 -9.94 18.36
C ARG A 222 -7.99 -10.51 17.60
N VAL A 223 -7.73 -11.53 16.78
CA VAL A 223 -8.76 -12.26 16.03
C VAL A 223 -9.86 -12.84 16.93
N GLU A 224 -11.07 -12.99 16.38
CA GLU A 224 -12.18 -13.59 17.10
C GLU A 224 -11.92 -15.05 17.51
N LYS A 225 -12.51 -15.48 18.63
CA LYS A 225 -12.30 -16.82 19.15
C LYS A 225 -12.83 -17.86 18.16
N GLY A 226 -11.96 -18.79 17.77
CA GLY A 226 -12.33 -19.91 16.87
C GLY A 226 -12.04 -19.65 15.40
N THR A 227 -11.49 -18.48 15.04
CA THR A 227 -11.04 -18.20 13.68
C THR A 227 -9.55 -18.52 13.49
N ASN A 228 -9.12 -18.66 12.23
CA ASN A 228 -7.71 -18.82 11.90
C ASN A 228 -6.97 -17.49 12.15
N PRO A 229 -5.93 -17.45 13.01
CA PRO A 229 -5.18 -16.22 13.27
C PRO A 229 -4.55 -15.58 12.05
N GLY A 230 -4.21 -16.37 11.03
CA GLY A 230 -3.66 -15.86 9.77
C GLY A 230 -4.69 -15.15 8.89
N PHE A 231 -5.98 -15.24 9.19
CA PHE A 231 -7.06 -14.58 8.43
C PHE A 231 -7.50 -13.26 9.04
N LEU A 232 -6.94 -12.90 10.21
CA LEU A 232 -7.10 -11.62 10.90
C LEU A 232 -8.52 -11.24 11.35
N TYR A 233 -9.55 -12.02 11.00
CA TYR A 233 -10.95 -11.71 11.27
C TYR A 233 -11.21 -11.22 12.71
N GLN A 234 -11.77 -10.02 12.81
CA GLN A 234 -12.12 -9.32 14.04
C GLN A 234 -13.52 -8.68 13.92
N GLN A 235 -14.20 -8.47 15.04
CA GLN A 235 -15.43 -7.67 15.07
C GLN A 235 -15.16 -6.16 14.91
N ASN A 236 -16.23 -5.41 14.64
CA ASN A 236 -16.21 -3.96 14.50
C ASN A 236 -17.27 -3.33 15.43
N THR A 237 -16.92 -2.24 16.11
CA THR A 237 -17.70 -1.62 17.18
C THR A 237 -17.73 -0.09 17.03
N MET A 238 -18.50 0.59 17.88
CA MET A 238 -18.50 2.06 17.93
C MET A 238 -17.10 2.66 18.16
N ARG A 239 -16.19 1.93 18.83
CA ARG A 239 -14.80 2.35 18.99
C ARG A 239 -14.12 2.55 17.63
N ASP A 240 -14.32 1.60 16.73
CA ASP A 240 -13.66 1.55 15.43
C ASP A 240 -14.25 2.62 14.49
N ALA A 241 -15.56 2.87 14.58
CA ALA A 241 -16.21 4.00 13.91
C ALA A 241 -15.62 5.35 14.33
N ILE A 242 -15.34 5.57 15.61
CA ILE A 242 -14.70 6.81 16.09
C ILE A 242 -13.24 6.89 15.65
N VAL A 243 -12.49 5.78 15.63
CA VAL A 243 -11.13 5.79 15.05
C VAL A 243 -11.18 6.22 13.58
N ALA A 244 -12.13 5.71 12.81
CA ALA A 244 -12.31 6.09 11.42
C ALA A 244 -12.64 7.58 11.27
N SER A 245 -13.56 8.12 12.08
CA SER A 245 -13.89 9.56 12.01
C SER A 245 -12.68 10.43 12.33
N LEU A 246 -11.93 10.09 13.39
CA LEU A 246 -10.72 10.84 13.77
C LEU A 246 -9.67 10.83 12.66
N HIS A 247 -9.37 9.67 12.08
CA HIS A 247 -8.39 9.55 11.01
C HIS A 247 -8.82 10.35 9.77
N LEU A 248 -10.09 10.24 9.35
CA LEU A 248 -10.60 10.97 8.18
C LEU A 248 -10.57 12.48 8.40
N ASP A 249 -10.93 12.97 9.59
CA ASP A 249 -10.81 14.39 9.94
C ASP A 249 -9.36 14.87 9.90
N ILE A 250 -8.42 14.08 10.45
CA ILE A 250 -6.99 14.37 10.41
C ILE A 250 -6.49 14.39 8.96
N PHE A 251 -6.84 13.39 8.14
CA PHE A 251 -6.42 13.36 6.73
C PHE A 251 -6.95 14.55 5.94
N ASN A 252 -8.17 15.00 6.21
CA ASN A 252 -8.72 16.21 5.61
C ASN A 252 -7.93 17.47 6.03
N ASN A 253 -7.51 17.55 7.29
CA ASN A 253 -6.68 18.66 7.77
C ASN A 253 -5.27 18.69 7.17
N HIS A 254 -4.78 17.54 6.67
CA HIS A 254 -3.49 17.40 6.00
C HIS A 254 -3.64 17.15 4.49
N CYS A 255 -4.78 17.51 3.87
CA CYS A 255 -5.07 17.17 2.47
C CYS A 255 -4.15 17.85 1.44
N ASP A 256 -3.35 18.82 1.86
CA ASP A 256 -2.31 19.43 1.04
C ASP A 256 -1.14 18.47 0.78
N ARG A 257 -0.86 17.55 1.71
CA ARG A 257 0.16 16.49 1.60
C ARG A 257 -0.45 15.09 1.45
N VAL A 258 -1.44 14.74 2.28
CA VAL A 258 -2.16 13.46 2.25
C VAL A 258 -3.15 13.47 1.09
N TYR A 259 -2.90 12.65 0.08
CA TYR A 259 -3.68 12.64 -1.16
C TYR A 259 -4.61 11.43 -1.30
N MET A 260 -4.30 10.34 -0.62
CA MET A 260 -5.02 9.08 -0.67
C MET A 260 -4.87 8.36 0.65
N ALA A 261 -5.90 7.62 1.05
CA ALA A 261 -5.84 6.71 2.17
C ALA A 261 -6.65 5.44 1.89
N ASN A 262 -6.18 4.28 2.36
CA ASN A 262 -6.83 2.98 2.17
C ASN A 262 -6.93 2.27 3.53
N ILE A 263 -8.15 2.07 4.01
CA ILE A 263 -8.38 1.38 5.28
C ILE A 263 -8.12 -0.12 5.11
N ALA A 264 -7.43 -0.71 6.09
CA ALA A 264 -7.14 -2.13 6.15
C ALA A 264 -8.22 -2.84 6.98
N GLN A 265 -9.02 -3.76 6.42
CA GLN A 265 -9.16 -4.09 4.99
C GLN A 265 -10.64 -4.10 4.58
N THR A 266 -10.91 -4.29 3.28
CA THR A 266 -12.25 -4.11 2.70
C THR A 266 -13.30 -5.09 3.25
N VAL A 267 -12.99 -6.39 3.32
CA VAL A 267 -13.97 -7.43 3.70
C VAL A 267 -13.31 -8.59 4.45
N ASN A 268 -13.82 -8.91 5.66
CA ASN A 268 -13.57 -10.13 6.44
C ASN A 268 -12.13 -10.47 6.86
N VAL A 269 -11.18 -9.56 6.62
CA VAL A 269 -9.81 -9.63 7.16
C VAL A 269 -9.75 -8.84 8.45
#